data_AF-A0A1W5XHB8-F1
#
_entry.id   AF-A0A1W5XHB8-F1
#
_cell.length_a   1.000
_cell.length_b   1.000
_cell.length_c   1.000
_cell.angle_alpha   90.00
_cell.angle_beta   90.00
_cell.angle_gamma   90.00
#
_symmetry.space_group_name_H-M   'P 1'
#
loop_
_entity.id
_entity.type
_entity.pdbx_description
1 polymer ?
#
loop_
_entity_poly.entity_id
_entity_poly.type
_entity_poly.pdbx_seq_one_letter_code
_entity_poly.pdbx_strand_id
1 'polypeptide(L)'
;MAGLRDLLMRFRPVSTPGPAATGVPADRTAELAAELTPTLALLDRTAGQAAAVREAALHEAERIRAEAARQAERLVAGAVDRSGRVRTRAAARHSERGRRDAAAIRATGQRDAAALGYRAAARLPAVADGVTSQVRRQLGLPGLPRPTPGSGKGEG
;
A
#
# COMPACT_ATOMS: atom_id res chain seq x y z
N MET A 1 -32.73 -29.23 -97.58
CA MET A 1 -33.68 -29.24 -96.44
C MET A 1 -33.71 -30.65 -95.88
N ALA A 2 -33.22 -30.84 -94.65
CA ALA A 2 -33.23 -32.15 -93.99
C ALA A 2 -34.69 -32.59 -93.78
N GLY A 3 -35.05 -33.78 -94.26
CA GLY A 3 -36.40 -34.30 -94.20
C GLY A 3 -36.74 -34.85 -92.81
N LEU A 4 -38.03 -34.99 -92.50
CA LEU A 4 -38.55 -35.55 -91.25
C LEU A 4 -37.87 -36.87 -90.84
N ARG A 5 -37.43 -37.66 -91.83
CA ARG A 5 -36.69 -38.92 -91.64
C ARG A 5 -35.33 -38.73 -90.96
N ASP A 6 -34.60 -37.64 -91.25
CA ASP A 6 -33.33 -37.32 -90.59
C ASP A 6 -33.53 -36.90 -89.14
N LEU A 7 -34.62 -36.18 -88.85
CA LEU A 7 -34.98 -35.79 -87.49
C LEU A 7 -35.26 -37.02 -86.62
N LEU A 8 -35.99 -38.00 -87.16
CA LEU A 8 -36.34 -39.23 -86.45
C LEU A 8 -35.13 -40.17 -86.26
N MET A 9 -34.17 -40.18 -87.18
CA MET A 9 -32.93 -40.96 -87.02
C MET A 9 -32.02 -40.39 -85.91
N ARG A 10 -32.17 -39.11 -85.57
CA ARG A 10 -31.43 -38.46 -84.47
C ARG A 10 -31.98 -38.82 -83.08
N PHE A 11 -33.24 -39.21 -82.99
CA PHE A 11 -33.89 -39.71 -81.78
C PHE A 11 -33.95 -41.23 -81.72
N ARG A 12 -33.25 -41.92 -82.63
CA ARG A 12 -33.14 -43.37 -82.53
C ARG A 12 -32.39 -43.67 -81.22
N PRO A 13 -32.99 -44.36 -80.25
CA PRO A 13 -32.31 -44.73 -79.03
C PRO A 13 -31.10 -45.56 -79.44
N VAL A 14 -29.90 -45.04 -79.21
CA VAL A 14 -28.73 -45.92 -79.09
C VAL A 14 -29.08 -46.88 -77.97
N SER A 15 -29.05 -48.16 -78.31
CA SER A 15 -29.37 -49.30 -77.45
C SER A 15 -28.95 -49.02 -76.01
N THR A 16 -29.81 -49.37 -75.05
CA THR A 16 -29.49 -49.42 -73.62
C THR A 16 -28.03 -49.81 -73.44
N PRO A 17 -27.19 -49.01 -72.75
CA PRO A 17 -25.88 -49.49 -72.38
C PRO A 17 -26.09 -50.83 -71.66
N GLY A 18 -25.55 -51.92 -72.24
CA GLY A 18 -25.58 -53.25 -71.62
C GLY A 18 -25.07 -53.14 -70.19
N PRO A 19 -25.52 -54.00 -69.27
CA PRO A 19 -25.65 -53.74 -67.84
C PRO A 19 -24.42 -53.03 -67.29
N ALA A 20 -24.44 -51.70 -67.40
CA ALA A 20 -23.50 -50.87 -66.71
C ALA A 20 -24.06 -50.91 -65.30
N ALA A 21 -23.43 -51.72 -64.45
CA ALA A 21 -23.47 -51.46 -63.03
C ALA A 21 -22.83 -50.08 -62.80
N THR A 22 -23.52 -49.01 -63.19
CA THR A 22 -23.32 -47.69 -62.61
C THR A 22 -23.89 -47.82 -61.21
N GLY A 23 -23.08 -48.40 -60.34
CA GLY A 23 -23.40 -48.74 -58.96
C GLY A 23 -23.74 -47.46 -58.22
N VAL A 24 -25.03 -47.20 -58.06
CA VAL A 24 -25.48 -46.43 -56.90
C VAL A 24 -25.14 -47.33 -55.72
N PRO A 25 -24.29 -46.87 -54.79
CA PRO A 25 -23.96 -47.65 -53.60
C PRO A 25 -25.26 -48.12 -52.95
N ALA A 26 -25.35 -49.42 -52.68
CA ALA A 26 -26.52 -50.02 -52.04
C ALA A 26 -26.78 -49.37 -50.66
N ASP A 27 -25.75 -48.76 -50.06
CA ASP A 27 -25.82 -48.02 -48.80
C ASP A 27 -24.87 -46.80 -48.83
N ARG A 28 -25.37 -45.67 -49.32
CA ARG A 28 -24.66 -44.37 -49.32
C ARG A 28 -24.23 -43.94 -47.91
N THR A 29 -24.97 -44.31 -46.88
CA THR A 29 -24.67 -43.96 -45.50
C THR A 29 -23.45 -44.71 -44.97
N ALA A 30 -23.29 -45.99 -45.34
CA ALA A 30 -22.12 -46.79 -44.97
C ALA A 30 -20.82 -46.26 -45.62
N GLU A 31 -20.87 -45.86 -46.89
CA GLU A 31 -19.70 -45.30 -47.58
C GLU A 31 -19.29 -43.93 -47.01
N LEU A 32 -20.26 -43.03 -46.80
CA LEU A 32 -20.00 -41.74 -46.14
C LEU A 32 -19.43 -41.91 -44.73
N ALA A 33 -19.93 -42.89 -43.98
CA ALA A 33 -19.38 -43.22 -42.67
C ALA A 33 -17.94 -43.72 -42.79
N ALA A 34 -17.63 -44.60 -43.74
CA ALA A 34 -16.27 -45.11 -43.95
C ALA A 34 -15.27 -43.99 -44.33
N GLU A 35 -15.71 -43.00 -45.11
CA GLU A 35 -14.88 -41.86 -45.50
C GLU A 35 -14.67 -40.84 -44.36
N LEU A 36 -15.73 -40.50 -43.62
CA LEU A 36 -15.70 -39.40 -42.65
C LEU A 36 -15.20 -39.84 -41.27
N THR A 37 -15.45 -41.08 -40.86
CA THR A 37 -15.10 -41.59 -39.51
C THR A 37 -13.63 -41.36 -39.15
N PRO A 38 -12.64 -41.64 -40.02
CA PRO A 38 -11.23 -41.38 -39.69
C PRO A 38 -10.93 -39.89 -39.45
N THR A 39 -11.54 -39.00 -40.23
CA THR A 39 -11.34 -37.54 -40.11
C THR A 39 -12.01 -37.01 -38.85
N LEU A 40 -13.22 -37.46 -38.53
CA LEU A 40 -13.92 -37.09 -37.31
C LEU A 40 -13.17 -37.60 -36.07
N ALA A 41 -12.59 -38.79 -36.10
CA ALA A 41 -11.76 -39.32 -35.02
C ALA A 41 -10.51 -38.46 -34.74
N LEU A 42 -9.93 -37.82 -35.77
CA LEU A 42 -8.83 -36.86 -35.59
C LEU A 42 -9.33 -35.56 -34.92
N LEU A 43 -10.54 -35.11 -35.25
CA LEU A 43 -11.16 -33.95 -34.60
C LEU A 43 -11.46 -34.24 -33.13
N ASP A 44 -12.00 -35.40 -32.80
CA ASP A 44 -12.28 -35.81 -31.42
C ASP A 44 -11.00 -35.81 -30.58
N ARG A 45 -9.90 -36.35 -31.13
CA ARG A 45 -8.59 -36.32 -30.48
C ARG A 45 -8.11 -34.89 -30.25
N THR A 46 -8.25 -34.02 -31.27
CA THR A 46 -7.82 -32.63 -31.18
C THR A 46 -8.66 -31.84 -30.17
N ALA A 47 -9.97 -32.10 -30.12
CA ALA A 47 -10.88 -31.52 -29.13
C ALA A 47 -10.51 -31.94 -27.70
N GLY A 48 -10.18 -33.22 -27.50
CA GLY A 48 -9.67 -33.73 -26.23
C GLY A 48 -8.35 -33.07 -25.80
N GLN A 49 -7.41 -32.92 -26.73
CA GLN A 49 -6.14 -32.22 -26.48
C GLN A 49 -6.38 -30.75 -26.12
N ALA A 50 -7.26 -30.05 -26.84
CA ALA A 50 -7.58 -28.66 -26.55
C ALA A 50 -8.27 -28.51 -25.18
N ALA A 51 -9.12 -29.46 -24.79
CA ALA A 51 -9.72 -29.49 -23.45
C ALA A 51 -8.65 -29.66 -22.37
N ALA A 52 -7.74 -30.62 -22.54
CA ALA A 52 -6.64 -30.87 -21.59
C ALA A 52 -5.72 -29.64 -21.43
N VAL A 53 -5.39 -28.96 -22.53
CA VAL A 53 -4.59 -27.73 -22.49
C VAL A 53 -5.31 -26.61 -21.72
N ARG A 54 -6.62 -26.45 -21.94
CA ARG A 54 -7.41 -25.45 -21.20
C ARG A 54 -7.47 -25.75 -19.72
N GLU A 55 -7.71 -26.99 -19.32
CA GLU A 55 -7.72 -27.36 -17.91
C GLU A 55 -6.35 -27.15 -17.25
N ALA A 56 -5.27 -27.56 -17.91
CA ALA A 56 -3.91 -27.33 -17.42
C ALA A 56 -3.63 -25.83 -17.24
N ALA A 57 -4.03 -24.99 -18.21
CA ALA A 57 -3.87 -23.55 -18.13
C ALA A 57 -4.68 -22.92 -16.98
N LEU A 58 -5.90 -23.40 -16.72
CA LEU A 58 -6.72 -22.94 -15.59
C LEU A 58 -6.08 -23.30 -14.24
N HIS A 59 -5.59 -24.54 -14.11
CA HIS A 59 -4.89 -24.97 -12.89
C HIS A 59 -3.62 -24.16 -12.65
N GLU A 60 -2.83 -23.92 -13.69
CA GLU A 60 -1.60 -23.13 -13.57
C GLU A 60 -1.91 -21.67 -13.23
N ALA A 61 -2.95 -21.09 -13.83
CA ALA A 61 -3.40 -19.74 -13.49
C ALA A 61 -3.82 -19.62 -12.01
N GLU A 62 -4.54 -20.61 -11.48
CA GLU A 62 -4.88 -20.62 -10.05
C GLU A 62 -3.66 -20.78 -9.16
N ARG A 63 -2.71 -21.64 -9.55
CA ARG A 63 -1.44 -21.81 -8.83
C ARG A 63 -0.68 -20.48 -8.74
N ILE A 64 -0.56 -19.77 -9.86
CA ILE A 64 0.09 -18.46 -9.95
C ILE A 64 -0.66 -17.43 -9.09
N ARG A 65 -2.00 -17.37 -9.16
CA ARG A 65 -2.81 -16.46 -8.32
C ARG A 65 -2.58 -16.71 -6.84
N ALA A 66 -2.62 -17.97 -6.41
CA ALA A 66 -2.42 -18.34 -5.01
C ALA A 66 -0.99 -18.01 -4.54
N GLU A 67 0.02 -18.21 -5.39
CA GLU A 67 1.41 -17.85 -5.07
C GLU A 67 1.61 -16.34 -4.96
N ALA A 68 1.06 -15.57 -5.89
CA ALA A 68 1.08 -14.11 -5.86
C ALA A 68 0.38 -13.55 -4.61
N ALA A 69 -0.77 -14.11 -4.23
CA ALA A 69 -1.49 -13.73 -3.01
C ALA A 69 -0.62 -13.94 -1.76
N ARG A 70 -0.01 -15.14 -1.61
CA ARG A 70 0.90 -15.43 -0.50
C ARG A 70 2.12 -14.50 -0.49
N GLN A 71 2.65 -14.14 -1.65
CA GLN A 71 3.76 -13.19 -1.73
C GLN A 71 3.35 -11.78 -1.31
N ALA A 72 2.18 -11.31 -1.75
CA ALA A 72 1.63 -10.02 -1.36
C ALA A 72 1.41 -9.94 0.15
N GLU A 73 0.84 -10.98 0.76
CA GLU A 73 0.66 -11.08 2.21
C GLU A 73 1.99 -10.95 2.96
N ARG A 74 3.03 -11.69 2.53
CA ARG A 74 4.37 -11.60 3.12
C ARG A 74 4.96 -10.19 3.01
N LEU A 75 4.79 -9.54 1.85
CA LEU A 75 5.28 -8.17 1.63
C LEU A 75 4.57 -7.17 2.55
N VAL A 76 3.25 -7.26 2.67
CA VAL A 76 2.44 -6.40 3.54
C VAL A 76 2.82 -6.61 5.00
N ALA A 77 2.91 -7.87 5.46
CA ALA A 77 3.34 -8.19 6.82
C ALA A 77 4.72 -7.60 7.14
N GLY A 78 5.69 -7.76 6.22
CA GLY A 78 7.02 -7.18 6.37
C GLY A 78 7.03 -5.64 6.34
N ALA A 79 6.12 -5.01 5.58
CA ALA A 79 5.97 -3.56 5.58
C ALA A 79 5.38 -3.03 6.91
N VAL A 80 4.37 -3.71 7.45
CA VAL A 80 3.73 -3.36 8.73
C VAL A 80 4.74 -3.45 9.88
N ASP A 81 5.49 -4.54 9.96
CA ASP A 81 6.53 -4.74 10.97
C ASP A 81 7.63 -3.67 10.88
N ARG A 82 8.15 -3.40 9.67
CA ARG A 82 9.12 -2.31 9.46
C ARG A 82 8.57 -0.94 9.87
N SER A 83 7.33 -0.63 9.50
CA SER A 83 6.67 0.62 9.87
C SER A 83 6.53 0.75 11.41
N GLY A 84 6.15 -0.34 12.09
CA GLY A 84 6.10 -0.41 13.55
C GLY A 84 7.45 -0.08 14.21
N ARG A 85 8.54 -0.68 13.72
CA ARG A 85 9.90 -0.40 14.20
C ARG A 85 10.30 1.06 13.98
N VAL A 86 10.04 1.61 12.80
CA VAL A 86 10.36 3.01 12.47
C VAL A 86 9.61 3.96 13.39
N ARG A 87 8.31 3.75 13.59
CA ARG A 87 7.48 4.57 14.50
C ARG A 87 7.98 4.50 15.94
N THR A 88 8.29 3.31 16.45
CA THR A 88 8.82 3.13 17.81
C THR A 88 10.14 3.86 17.99
N ARG A 89 11.07 3.73 17.03
CA ARG A 89 12.35 4.44 17.07
C ARG A 89 12.19 5.96 16.97
N ALA A 90 11.26 6.44 16.15
CA ALA A 90 10.95 7.86 16.04
C ALA A 90 10.37 8.42 17.35
N ALA A 91 9.40 7.73 17.95
CA ALA A 91 8.80 8.10 19.22
C ALA A 91 9.84 8.15 20.36
N ALA A 92 10.74 7.16 20.42
CA ALA A 92 11.83 7.12 21.40
C ALA A 92 12.76 8.34 21.25
N ARG A 93 13.18 8.66 20.01
CA ARG A 93 14.03 9.82 19.73
C ARG A 93 13.34 11.14 20.09
N HIS A 94 12.05 11.28 19.75
CA HIS A 94 11.29 12.48 20.07
C HIS A 94 11.12 12.66 21.58
N SER A 95 10.82 11.58 22.29
CA SER A 95 10.71 11.58 23.76
C SER A 95 12.03 11.95 24.43
N GLU A 96 13.14 11.38 23.97
CA GLU A 96 14.47 11.68 24.50
C GLU A 96 14.86 13.14 24.26
N ARG A 97 14.60 13.67 23.07
CA ARG A 97 14.80 15.09 22.78
C ARG A 97 13.95 15.97 23.71
N GLY A 98 12.66 15.66 23.84
CA GLY A 98 11.77 16.40 24.73
C GLY A 98 12.24 16.40 26.19
N ARG A 99 12.79 15.28 26.69
CA ARG A 99 13.37 15.21 28.03
C ARG A 99 14.58 16.13 28.19
N ARG A 100 15.48 16.16 27.19
CA ARG A 100 16.66 17.04 27.20
C ARG A 100 16.26 18.51 27.15
N ASP A 101 15.34 18.86 26.27
CA ASP A 101 14.83 20.23 26.14
C ASP A 101 14.18 20.68 27.45
N ALA A 102 13.34 19.83 28.05
CA ALA A 102 12.71 20.12 29.34
C ALA A 102 13.73 20.25 30.48
N ALA A 103 14.79 19.42 30.49
CA ALA A 103 15.87 19.53 31.47
C ALA A 103 16.65 20.84 31.31
N ALA A 104 16.94 21.25 30.08
CA ALA A 104 17.61 22.51 29.79
C ALA A 104 16.78 23.72 30.24
N ILE A 105 15.48 23.73 29.94
CA ILE A 105 14.55 24.78 30.38
C ILE A 105 14.51 24.85 31.92
N ARG A 106 14.38 23.71 32.61
CA ARG A 106 14.40 23.68 34.07
C ARG A 106 15.71 24.21 34.65
N ALA A 107 16.85 23.81 34.09
CA ALA A 107 18.15 24.28 34.56
C ALA A 107 18.31 25.79 34.38
N THR A 108 17.84 26.35 33.27
CA THR A 108 17.82 27.81 33.06
C THR A 108 16.90 28.49 34.05
N GLY A 109 15.66 28.01 34.22
CA GLY A 109 14.72 28.59 35.18
C GLY A 109 15.23 28.55 36.62
N GLN A 110 15.93 27.49 37.03
CA GLN A 110 16.56 27.42 38.35
C GLN A 110 17.66 28.46 38.55
N ARG A 111 18.51 28.68 37.53
CA ARG A 111 19.53 29.73 37.57
C ARG A 111 18.92 31.13 37.66
N ASP A 112 17.88 31.38 36.86
CA ASP A 112 17.20 32.67 36.84
C ASP A 112 16.49 32.95 38.17
N ALA A 113 15.82 31.94 38.74
CA ALA A 113 15.19 32.03 40.05
C ALA A 113 16.21 32.29 41.16
N ALA A 114 17.36 31.61 41.14
CA ALA A 114 18.44 31.85 42.09
C ALA A 114 19.00 33.28 41.97
N ALA A 115 19.23 33.76 40.75
CA ALA A 115 19.70 35.12 40.50
C ALA A 115 18.69 36.17 40.95
N LEU A 116 17.39 35.94 40.71
CA LEU A 116 16.32 36.80 41.22
C LEU A 116 16.31 36.81 42.75
N GLY A 117 16.41 35.64 43.39
CA GLY A 117 16.45 35.51 44.84
C GLY A 117 17.61 36.29 45.46
N TYR A 118 18.81 36.17 44.88
CA TYR A 118 19.98 36.96 45.30
C TYR A 118 19.73 38.48 45.21
N ARG A 119 19.18 38.95 44.08
CA ARG A 119 18.87 40.37 43.89
C ARG A 119 17.78 40.86 44.84
N ALA A 120 16.76 40.03 45.09
CA ALA A 120 15.70 40.35 46.03
C ALA A 120 16.24 40.46 47.44
N ALA A 121 17.03 39.48 47.90
CA ALA A 121 17.67 39.49 49.21
C ALA A 121 18.55 40.74 49.42
N ALA A 122 19.30 41.15 48.40
CA ALA A 122 20.13 42.35 48.48
C ALA A 122 19.32 43.67 48.56
N ARG A 123 18.10 43.71 48.00
CA ARG A 123 17.28 44.94 47.92
C ARG A 123 16.17 45.03 48.96
N LEU A 124 15.72 43.88 49.49
CA LEU A 124 14.59 43.79 50.42
C LEU A 124 14.75 44.67 51.67
N PRO A 125 15.93 44.75 52.34
CA PRO A 125 16.10 45.60 53.50
C PRO A 125 15.79 47.07 53.21
N ALA A 126 16.33 47.62 52.12
CA ALA A 126 16.12 49.02 51.74
C ALA A 126 14.65 49.32 51.41
N VAL A 127 13.95 48.36 50.78
CA VAL A 127 12.51 48.49 50.50
C VAL A 127 11.71 48.45 51.81
N ALA A 128 12.04 47.52 52.72
CA ALA A 128 11.40 47.43 54.04
C ALA A 128 11.61 48.71 54.87
N ASP A 129 12.83 49.26 54.90
CA ASP A 129 13.15 50.53 55.57
C ASP A 129 12.35 51.70 54.98
N GLY A 130 12.20 51.73 53.66
CA GLY A 130 11.39 52.73 52.96
C GLY A 130 9.92 52.67 53.37
N VAL A 131 9.33 51.47 53.36
CA VAL A 131 7.91 51.25 53.73
C VAL A 131 7.67 51.57 55.20
N THR A 132 8.50 51.06 56.11
CA THR A 132 8.38 51.32 57.56
C THR A 132 8.49 52.82 57.85
N SER A 133 9.43 53.51 57.22
CA SER A 133 9.58 54.97 57.34
C SER A 133 8.35 55.73 56.83
N GLN A 134 7.72 55.28 55.76
CA GLN A 134 6.48 55.86 55.25
C GLN A 134 5.32 55.69 56.22
N VAL A 135 5.14 54.48 56.77
CA VAL A 135 4.09 54.19 57.76
C VAL A 135 4.30 55.02 59.02
N ARG A 136 5.53 55.13 59.53
CA ARG A 136 5.85 55.97 60.70
C ARG A 136 5.47 57.44 60.47
N ARG A 137 5.79 57.99 59.30
CA ARG A 137 5.37 59.37 58.93
C ARG A 137 3.85 59.54 58.93
N GLN A 138 3.10 58.57 58.42
CA GLN A 138 1.64 58.61 58.43
C GLN A 138 1.04 58.56 59.84
N LEU A 139 1.73 57.90 60.78
CA LEU A 139 1.32 57.80 62.18
C LEU A 139 1.83 58.97 63.05
N GLY A 140 2.49 59.98 62.48
CA GLY A 140 3.07 61.10 63.23
C GLY A 140 4.31 60.72 64.06
N LEU A 141 4.90 59.55 63.80
CA LEU A 141 6.12 59.08 64.45
C LEU A 141 7.37 59.59 63.69
N PRO A 142 8.46 59.93 64.40
CA PRO A 142 9.72 60.30 63.75
C PRO A 142 10.27 59.14 62.91
N GLY A 143 10.84 59.47 61.75
CA GLY A 143 11.41 58.50 60.82
C GLY A 143 12.62 57.75 61.39
N LEU A 144 12.91 56.55 60.86
CA LEU A 144 14.13 55.83 61.21
C LEU A 144 15.36 56.52 60.58
N PRO A 145 16.52 56.52 61.24
CA PRO A 145 17.76 57.01 60.66
C PRO A 145 18.14 56.15 59.44
N ARG A 146 18.55 56.80 58.34
CA ARG A 146 18.99 56.09 57.13
C ARG A 146 20.25 55.27 57.45
N PRO A 147 20.32 53.98 57.06
CA PRO A 147 21.56 53.22 57.18
C PRO A 147 22.62 53.86 56.27
N THR A 148 23.76 54.24 56.84
CA THR A 148 24.90 54.78 56.10
C THR A 148 25.60 53.65 55.34
N PRO A 149 25.83 53.78 54.02
CA PRO A 149 26.60 52.79 53.28
C PRO A 149 28.10 53.00 53.59
N GLY A 150 28.65 52.21 54.52
CA GLY A 150 30.09 51.98 54.61
C GLY A 150 30.79 52.48 55.87
N SER A 151 30.88 51.61 56.88
CA SER A 151 32.04 51.54 57.79
C SER A 151 32.47 50.08 57.96
N GLY A 152 32.84 49.44 56.85
CA GLY A 152 33.53 48.15 56.84
C GLY A 152 34.89 48.33 56.17
N LYS A 153 35.80 49.06 56.82
CA LYS A 153 37.25 48.98 56.54
C LYS A 153 37.73 47.67 57.14
N GLY A 154 38.46 46.89 56.35
CA GLY A 154 39.00 45.60 56.76
C GLY A 154 40.13 45.70 57.77
N GLU A 155 40.35 44.59 58.47
CA GLU A 155 41.61 44.19 59.09
C GLU A 155 41.67 42.65 59.06
N GLY A 156 42.81 42.09 58.65
CA GLY A 156 43.21 40.69 58.86
C GLY A 156 43.14 39.75 57.66
#